data_AF-A0A7G8VJM3-F1
#
_entry.id   AF-A0A7G8VJM3-F1
#
_cell.length_a   1.000
_cell.length_b   1.000
_cell.length_c   1.000
_cell.angle_alpha   90.00
_cell.angle_beta   90.00
_cell.angle_gamma   90.00
#
_symmetry.space_group_name_H-M   'P 1'
#
loop_
_entity.id
_entity.type
_entity.pdbx_description
1 polymer ?
#
loop_
_entity_poly.entity_id
_entity_poly.type
_entity_poly.pdbx_seq_one_letter_code
_entity_poly.pdbx_strand_id
1 'polypeptide(L)' 'MQSRDAMQAARLAQLEGAVLGLMRDAEADGLDGLSIEVTADAGQIAIDLSYTANGVPVSGESL' A
#
# COMPACT_ATOMS: atom_id res chain seq x y z
N MET A 1 -28.44 2.65 -6.85
CA MET A 1 -27.26 3.54 -6.75
C MET A 1 -26.43 3.26 -5.48
N GLN A 2 -27.05 3.17 -4.29
CA GLN A 2 -26.38 2.82 -3.00
C GLN A 2 -25.45 1.58 -3.02
N SER A 3 -25.77 0.56 -3.81
CA SER A 3 -24.99 -0.70 -3.83
C SER A 3 -23.57 -0.54 -4.38
N ARG A 4 -23.31 0.40 -5.31
CA ARG A 4 -21.97 0.59 -5.87
C ARG A 4 -21.04 1.28 -4.89
N ASP A 5 -21.54 2.31 -4.21
CA ASP A 5 -20.77 3.09 -3.24
C ASP A 5 -20.41 2.23 -2.03
N ALA A 6 -21.35 1.41 -1.54
CA ALA A 6 -21.09 0.46 -0.46
C ALA A 6 -20.02 -0.58 -0.84
N MET A 7 -20.06 -1.10 -2.06
CA MET A 7 -19.03 -2.03 -2.56
C MET A 7 -17.66 -1.36 -2.72
N GLN A 8 -17.64 -0.09 -3.14
CA GLN A 8 -16.40 0.66 -3.26
C GLN A 8 -15.78 0.96 -1.89
N ALA A 9 -16.60 1.32 -0.90
CA ALA A 9 -16.16 1.48 0.48
C ALA A 9 -15.59 0.18 1.06
N ALA A 10 -16.24 -0.97 0.82
CA ALA A 10 -15.73 -2.26 1.26
C ALA A 10 -14.35 -2.61 0.66
N ARG A 11 -14.13 -2.30 -0.63
CA ARG A 11 -12.83 -2.49 -1.29
C ARG A 11 -11.75 -1.57 -0.71
N LEU A 12 -12.09 -0.31 -0.44
CA LEU A 12 -11.17 0.62 0.21
C LEU A 12 -10.80 0.17 1.62
N ALA A 13 -11.76 -0.29 2.40
CA ALA A 13 -11.52 -0.82 3.75
C ALA A 13 -10.60 -2.06 3.73
N GLN A 14 -10.77 -2.95 2.73
CA GLN A 14 -9.87 -4.08 2.55
C GLN A 14 -8.43 -3.62 2.23
N LEU A 15 -8.27 -2.64 1.34
CA LEU A 15 -6.96 -2.08 1.02
C LEU A 15 -6.33 -1.40 2.23
N GLU A 16 -7.09 -0.57 2.96
CA GLU A 16 -6.65 0.11 4.18
C GLU A 16 -6.13 -0.90 5.22
N GLY A 17 -6.85 -2.00 5.45
CA GLY A 17 -6.40 -3.04 6.37
C GLY A 17 -5.05 -3.67 5.96
N ALA A 18 -4.83 -3.90 4.67
CA ALA A 18 -3.56 -4.42 4.17
C ALA A 18 -2.42 -3.40 4.33
N VAL A 19 -2.67 -2.13 3.98
CA VAL A 19 -1.70 -1.03 4.13
C VAL A 19 -1.31 -0.81 5.60
N LEU A 20 -2.28 -0.88 6.51
CA LEU A 20 -2.03 -0.78 7.96
C LEU A 20 -1.14 -1.92 8.47
N GLY A 21 -1.28 -3.13 7.91
CA GLY A 21 -0.38 -4.25 8.23
C GLY A 21 1.06 -3.92 7.82
N LEU A 22 1.27 -3.53 6.56
CA LEU A 22 2.58 -3.16 6.03
C LEU A 22 3.24 -2.03 6.82
N MET A 23 2.46 -1.02 7.22
CA MET A 23 2.98 0.10 8.02
C MET A 23 3.42 -0.34 9.41
N ARG A 24 2.71 -1.25 10.08
CA ARG A 24 3.12 -1.75 11.41
C ARG A 24 4.43 -2.53 11.35
N ASP A 25 4.60 -3.35 10.32
CA ASP A 25 5.83 -4.09 10.11
C ASP A 25 6.99 -3.11 9.80
N ALA A 26 6.74 -2.11 8.95
CA ALA A 26 7.70 -1.06 8.63
C ALA A 26 8.11 -0.23 9.86
N GLU A 27 7.15 0.14 10.71
CA GLU A 27 7.42 0.83 11.99
C GLU A 27 8.30 -0.02 12.93
N ALA A 28 8.08 -1.34 12.97
CA ALA A 28 8.93 -2.25 13.74
C ALA A 28 10.38 -2.28 13.24
N ASP A 29 10.58 -2.01 11.95
CA ASP A 29 11.89 -1.88 11.30
C ASP A 29 12.48 -0.46 11.37
N GLY A 30 11.80 0.49 12.04
CA GLY A 30 12.26 1.86 12.23
C GLY A 30 11.99 2.79 11.04
N LEU A 31 11.08 2.40 10.15
CA LEU A 31 10.62 3.19 9.01
C LEU A 31 9.42 4.06 9.43
N ASP A 32 9.25 5.21 8.79
CA ASP A 32 8.23 6.21 9.15
C ASP A 32 7.27 6.56 8.02
N GLY A 33 7.38 5.89 6.87
CA GLY A 33 6.50 6.10 5.73
C GLY A 33 6.60 5.00 4.69
N LEU A 34 5.52 4.87 3.93
CA LEU A 34 5.34 3.90 2.84
C LEU A 34 4.60 4.58 1.69
N SER A 35 5.17 4.50 0.49
CA SER A 35 4.48 4.74 -0.78
C SER A 35 4.27 3.42 -1.49
N ILE A 36 3.05 3.21 -1.99
CA ILE A 36 2.69 2.00 -2.75
C ILE A 36 2.24 2.44 -4.14
N GLU A 37 2.92 1.95 -5.16
CA GLU A 37 2.47 2.08 -6.54
C GLU A 37 1.99 0.71 -7.04
N VAL A 38 0.77 0.68 -7.57
CA VAL A 38 0.17 -0.54 -8.14
C VAL A 38 -0.12 -0.28 -9.60
N THR A 39 0.52 -1.03 -10.47
CA THR A 39 0.24 -1.01 -11.90
C THR A 39 -0.36 -2.35 -12.32
N ALA A 40 -1.39 -2.29 -13.15
CA ALA A 40 -2.04 -3.47 -13.71
C ALA A 40 -2.14 -3.29 -15.23
N ASP A 41 -1.37 -4.08 -15.97
CA ASP A 41 -1.35 -4.04 -17.44
C ASP A 41 -1.33 -5.46 -18.01
N ALA A 42 -2.13 -5.71 -19.05
CA ALA A 42 -2.22 -6.99 -19.75
C ALA A 42 -2.34 -8.27 -18.88
N GLY A 43 -2.94 -8.16 -17.68
CA GLY A 43 -3.09 -9.28 -16.74
C GLY A 43 -1.88 -9.51 -15.83
N GLN A 44 -0.84 -8.70 -15.95
CA GLN A 44 0.23 -8.59 -14.98
C GLN A 44 -0.12 -7.51 -13.96
N ILE A 45 0.24 -7.77 -12.71
CA ILE A 45 0.17 -6.82 -11.61
C ILE A 45 1.60 -6.64 -11.12
N ALA A 46 2.06 -5.40 -11.05
CA ALA A 46 3.32 -5.04 -10.39
C ALA A 46 3.01 -4.14 -9.19
N ILE A 47 3.71 -4.39 -8.10
CA ILE A 47 3.57 -3.63 -6.86
C ILE A 47 4.96 -3.15 -6.44
N ASP A 48 5.12 -1.83 -6.42
CA ASP A 48 6.33 -1.17 -5.97
C ASP A 48 6.10 -0.57 -4.59
N LEU A 49 6.94 -0.96 -3.63
CA LEU A 49 6.92 -0.43 -2.27
C LEU A 49 8.14 0.47 -2.08
N SER A 50 7.93 1.70 -1.61
CA SER A 50 9.01 2.65 -1.30
C SER A 50 8.87 3.15 0.12
N TYR A 51 9.91 2.96 0.92
CA TYR A 51 9.90 3.31 2.34
C TYR A 51 10.72 4.55 2.65
N THR A 52 10.35 5.26 3.71
CA THR A 52 11.14 6.34 4.30
C THR A 52 11.58 6.01 5.72
N ALA A 53 12.72 6.57 6.12
CA ALA A 53 13.17 6.62 7.50
C ALA A 53 13.61 8.05 7.81
N ASN A 54 13.03 8.67 8.84
CA ASN A 54 13.21 10.08 9.17
C ASN A 54 12.89 11.00 7.98
N GLY A 55 11.86 10.66 7.21
CA GLY A 55 11.47 11.38 6.00
C GLY A 55 12.42 11.25 4.80
N VAL A 56 13.44 10.37 4.88
CA VAL A 56 14.40 10.12 3.80
C VAL A 56 14.12 8.75 3.16
N PRO A 57 14.00 8.64 1.82
CA PRO A 57 13.85 7.36 1.15
C PRO A 57 15.05 6.43 1.42
N VAL A 58 14.79 5.20 1.85
CA VAL A 58 15.84 4.26 2.31
C VAL A 58 16.01 3.03 1.42
N SER A 59 14.95 2.53 0.81
CA SER A 59 15.00 1.62 -0.35
C SER A 59 13.57 1.32 -0.82
N GLY A 60 13.43 0.91 -2.09
CA GLY A 60 12.19 0.36 -2.62
C GLY A 60 12.41 -1.05 -3.15
N GLU A 61 11.53 -1.97 -2.80
CA GLU A 61 11.50 -3.33 -3.33
C GLU A 61 10.30 -3.46 -4.29
N SER A 62 10.51 -4.18 -5.41
CA SER A 62 9.51 -4.39 -6.47
C SER A 62 9.16 -5.88 -6.55
N LEU A 63 7.87 -6.20 -6.67
CA LEU A 63 7.34 -7.55 -6.90
C LEU A 63 6.55 -7.65 -8.20
#